data_AF-A0A4Q7NPA2-F1
#
_entry.id   AF-A0A4Q7NPA2-F1
#
_cell.length_a   1.000
_cell.length_b   1.000
_cell.length_c   1.000
_cell.angle_alpha   90.00
_cell.angle_beta   90.00
_cell.angle_gamma   90.00
#
_symmetry.space_group_name_H-M   'P 1'
#
loop_
_entity.id
_entity.type
_entity.pdbx_description
1 polymer ?
#
loop_
_entity_poly.entity_id
_entity_poly.type
_entity_poly.pdbx_seq_one_letter_code
_entity_poly.pdbx_strand_id
1 'polypeptide(L)'
;MNNPGPLPLDVLSIMSQVVYGRVGNSVAVPRLCRAGLHVAAVPTVVLSNTPHYPTMHGGALPLDWFQGYLDDLVARDALHRLRAVVVGFLGNAAQAQALGRWLDRIRPDHPDLMLIVDTVIGDHDHGIYVDPSLVDAYRDHLVGQARGLTPNGFELAQLTGLPVDGIDDAIRAARQLLTGNTEWVVVTSAAPATWTPDDMKILVVTRAGTTTIVHPRLALTPKGTGDLFTASLAAHLLAGATIETAARRAADDVLSALRETQRANCAELLLPPHP
;
A
#
# COMPACT_ATOMS: atom_id res chain seq x y z
N MET A 1 -12.21 21.20 34.76
CA MET A 1 -10.96 20.42 34.56
C MET A 1 -10.89 20.11 33.08
N ASN A 2 -9.92 20.67 32.35
CA ASN A 2 -9.73 20.36 30.94
C ASN A 2 -9.12 18.96 30.85
N ASN A 3 -9.93 17.98 30.48
CA ASN A 3 -9.40 16.66 30.15
C ASN A 3 -8.58 16.81 28.86
N PRO A 4 -7.30 16.41 28.82
CA PRO A 4 -6.51 16.51 27.59
C PRO A 4 -7.17 15.67 26.49
N GLY A 5 -7.29 16.25 25.28
CA GLY A 5 -7.83 15.55 24.12
C GLY A 5 -6.92 14.42 23.64
N PRO A 6 -7.42 13.52 22.79
CA PRO A 6 -6.65 12.40 22.25
C PRO A 6 -5.47 12.89 21.37
N LEU A 7 -4.46 12.02 21.21
CA LEU A 7 -3.34 12.28 20.32
C LEU A 7 -3.86 12.51 18.88
N PRO A 8 -3.39 13.55 18.17
CA PRO A 8 -3.71 13.73 16.76
C PRO A 8 -3.26 12.54 15.92
N LEU A 9 -4.14 12.06 15.05
CA LEU A 9 -3.87 10.95 14.14
C LEU A 9 -4.43 11.31 12.76
N ASP A 10 -3.53 11.45 11.77
CA ASP A 10 -3.90 11.79 10.39
C ASP A 10 -4.05 10.52 9.54
N VAL A 11 -3.16 9.53 9.74
CA VAL A 11 -3.08 8.31 8.93
C VAL A 11 -2.91 7.07 9.80
N LEU A 12 -3.71 6.04 9.52
CA LEU A 12 -3.52 4.70 10.04
C LEU A 12 -2.82 3.83 8.99
N SER A 13 -1.62 3.34 9.29
CA SER A 13 -0.85 2.47 8.40
C SER A 13 -0.94 1.02 8.89
N ILE A 14 -1.62 0.17 8.12
CA ILE A 14 -1.93 -1.23 8.46
C ILE A 14 -1.18 -2.15 7.50
N MET A 15 0.02 -2.60 7.91
CA MET A 15 0.97 -3.31 7.05
C MET A 15 1.86 -4.23 7.89
N SER A 16 2.74 -4.99 7.23
CA SER A 16 3.79 -5.75 7.91
C SER A 16 4.76 -4.83 8.68
N GLN A 17 5.50 -5.39 9.63
CA GLN A 17 6.59 -4.69 10.32
C GLN A 17 7.81 -5.61 10.44
N VAL A 18 8.99 -5.05 10.17
CA VAL A 18 10.27 -5.76 10.31
C VAL A 18 11.20 -5.07 11.31
N VAL A 19 11.97 -5.85 12.05
CA VAL A 19 13.03 -5.33 12.95
C VAL A 19 14.22 -4.83 12.13
N TYR A 20 14.67 -5.62 11.15
CA TYR A 20 15.72 -5.29 10.19
C TYR A 20 15.16 -5.28 8.78
N GLY A 21 15.38 -4.15 8.08
CA GLY A 21 14.93 -3.94 6.71
C GLY A 21 13.88 -2.83 6.56
N ARG A 22 13.47 -2.58 5.32
CA ARG A 22 12.69 -1.39 4.92
C ARG A 22 11.46 -1.77 4.09
N VAL A 23 10.59 -2.58 4.69
CA VAL A 23 9.30 -2.99 4.13
C VAL A 23 8.15 -2.67 5.09
N GLY A 24 6.92 -2.65 4.58
CA GLY A 24 5.70 -2.35 5.32
C GLY A 24 5.80 -1.06 6.12
N ASN A 25 5.38 -1.11 7.38
CA ASN A 25 5.44 0.03 8.31
C ASN A 25 6.87 0.53 8.56
N SER A 26 7.90 -0.30 8.39
CA SER A 26 9.31 0.09 8.59
C SER A 26 9.83 1.07 7.51
N VAL A 27 9.10 1.22 6.39
CA VAL A 27 9.34 2.26 5.37
C VAL A 27 8.17 3.25 5.23
N ALA A 28 6.92 2.78 5.34
CA ALA A 28 5.73 3.62 5.19
C ALA A 28 5.61 4.68 6.29
N VAL A 29 5.82 4.31 7.56
CA VAL A 29 5.68 5.23 8.70
C VAL A 29 6.71 6.36 8.62
N PRO A 30 8.03 6.10 8.44
CA PRO A 30 8.99 7.17 8.23
C PRO A 30 8.62 8.07 7.06
N ARG A 31 8.15 7.50 5.94
CA ARG A 31 7.74 8.31 4.78
C ARG A 31 6.57 9.25 5.11
N LEU A 32 5.52 8.74 5.73
CA LEU A 32 4.33 9.52 6.08
C LEU A 32 4.67 10.60 7.12
N CYS A 33 5.47 10.28 8.15
CA CYS A 33 5.93 11.25 9.14
C CYS A 33 6.77 12.37 8.52
N ARG A 34 7.60 12.06 7.52
CA ARG A 34 8.38 13.06 6.75
C ARG A 34 7.50 14.03 5.95
N ALA A 35 6.27 13.63 5.62
CA ALA A 35 5.27 14.50 5.03
C ALA A 35 4.52 15.36 6.07
N GLY A 36 4.92 15.33 7.35
CA GLY A 36 4.30 16.11 8.42
C GLY A 36 2.99 15.51 8.95
N LEU A 37 2.74 14.22 8.69
CA LEU A 37 1.52 13.52 9.11
C LEU A 37 1.75 12.83 10.45
N HIS A 38 0.73 12.83 11.33
CA HIS A 38 0.72 11.98 12.51
C HIS A 38 0.23 10.58 12.13
N VAL A 39 1.03 9.56 12.41
CA VAL A 39 0.80 8.19 11.91
C VAL A 39 0.73 7.22 13.07
N ALA A 40 -0.30 6.38 13.08
CA ALA A 40 -0.34 5.18 13.90
C ALA A 40 -0.06 3.97 13.01
N ALA A 41 0.79 3.06 13.48
CA ALA A 41 1.11 1.81 12.81
C ALA A 41 0.34 0.67 13.48
N VAL A 42 -0.41 -0.11 12.70
CA VAL A 42 -0.99 -1.37 13.14
C VAL A 42 -0.29 -2.49 12.38
N PRO A 43 0.64 -3.22 13.03
CA PRO A 43 1.29 -4.34 12.38
C PRO A 43 0.30 -5.46 12.08
N THR A 44 0.49 -6.13 10.95
CA THR A 44 -0.27 -7.34 10.56
C THR A 44 0.54 -8.60 10.84
N VAL A 45 1.84 -8.50 10.56
CA VAL A 45 2.90 -9.45 10.91
C VAL A 45 4.06 -8.68 11.52
N VAL A 46 4.77 -9.31 12.45
CA VAL A 46 6.04 -8.80 12.98
C VAL A 46 7.11 -9.84 12.72
N LEU A 47 8.09 -9.48 11.89
CA LEU A 47 9.18 -10.37 11.47
C LEU A 47 10.54 -9.78 11.86
N SER A 48 11.56 -10.62 12.02
CA SER A 48 12.94 -10.16 12.21
C SER A 48 13.43 -9.40 10.98
N ASN A 49 13.11 -9.90 9.79
CA ASN A 49 13.49 -9.40 8.47
C ASN A 49 12.60 -10.08 7.42
N THR A 50 12.75 -9.71 6.16
CA THR A 50 12.02 -10.33 5.05
C THR A 50 12.46 -11.78 4.76
N PRO A 51 11.60 -12.61 4.14
CA PRO A 51 11.87 -14.04 3.90
C PRO A 51 13.01 -14.36 2.92
N HIS A 52 13.59 -13.36 2.26
CA HIS A 52 14.68 -13.56 1.30
C HIS A 52 16.05 -13.78 1.98
N TYR A 53 16.16 -13.49 3.28
CA TYR A 53 17.35 -13.81 4.06
C TYR A 53 17.38 -15.30 4.45
N PRO A 54 18.56 -15.89 4.71
CA PRO A 54 18.68 -17.30 5.09
C PRO A 54 17.95 -17.69 6.38
N THR A 55 17.72 -16.72 7.28
CA THR A 55 16.98 -16.93 8.53
C THR A 55 15.91 -15.86 8.69
N MET A 56 14.81 -16.24 9.33
CA MET A 56 13.70 -15.35 9.64
C MET A 56 12.96 -15.85 10.87
N HIS A 57 12.56 -14.94 11.74
CA HIS A 57 11.72 -15.22 12.90
C HIS A 57 10.51 -14.29 12.94
N GLY A 58 9.50 -14.66 13.72
CA GLY A 58 8.27 -13.91 13.87
C GLY A 58 7.10 -14.56 13.14
N GLY A 59 6.01 -13.82 12.97
CA GLY A 59 4.81 -14.33 12.33
C GLY A 59 3.67 -13.32 12.29
N ALA A 60 2.52 -13.79 11.83
CA ALA A 60 1.29 -13.02 11.89
C ALA A 60 0.87 -12.75 13.33
N LEU A 61 0.36 -11.54 13.57
CA LEU A 61 -0.19 -11.22 14.87
C LEU A 61 -1.46 -12.04 15.14
N PRO A 62 -1.66 -12.48 16.40
CA PRO A 62 -2.93 -13.05 16.84
C PRO A 62 -4.11 -12.16 16.43
N LEU A 63 -5.20 -12.78 15.97
CA LEU A 63 -6.34 -12.04 15.43
C LEU A 63 -7.01 -11.14 16.48
N ASP A 64 -7.10 -11.62 17.72
CA ASP A 64 -7.63 -10.87 18.86
C ASP A 64 -6.79 -9.61 19.17
N TRP A 65 -5.47 -9.68 19.00
CA TRP A 65 -4.59 -8.52 19.15
C TRP A 65 -4.83 -7.52 18.02
N PHE A 66 -4.86 -7.99 16.77
CA PHE A 66 -5.12 -7.14 15.61
C PHE A 66 -6.46 -6.41 15.73
N GLN A 67 -7.53 -7.12 16.09
CA GLN A 67 -8.84 -6.53 16.33
C GLN A 67 -8.83 -5.56 17.52
N GLY A 68 -8.19 -5.96 18.62
CA GLY A 68 -8.05 -5.13 19.82
C GLY A 68 -7.38 -3.79 19.53
N TYR A 69 -6.31 -3.76 18.72
CA TYR A 69 -5.65 -2.51 18.34
C TYR A 69 -6.59 -1.56 17.58
N LEU A 70 -7.38 -2.10 16.65
CA LEU A 70 -8.34 -1.33 15.87
C LEU A 70 -9.51 -0.83 16.74
N ASP A 71 -10.01 -1.66 17.65
CA ASP A 71 -11.07 -1.30 18.59
C ASP A 71 -10.61 -0.25 19.61
N ASP A 72 -9.38 -0.37 20.12
CA ASP A 72 -8.83 0.58 21.07
C ASP A 72 -8.63 1.97 20.47
N LEU A 73 -8.31 2.09 19.18
CA LEU A 73 -8.26 3.40 18.51
C LEU A 73 -9.62 4.11 18.54
N VAL A 74 -10.72 3.38 18.35
CA VAL A 74 -12.08 3.92 18.49
C VAL A 74 -12.35 4.27 19.96
N ALA A 75 -12.03 3.37 20.89
CA ALA A 75 -12.29 3.56 22.31
C ALA A 75 -11.43 4.66 22.98
N ARG A 76 -10.40 5.16 22.30
CA ARG A 76 -9.61 6.33 22.71
C ARG A 76 -10.01 7.63 21.99
N ASP A 77 -11.06 7.62 21.18
CA ASP A 77 -11.45 8.76 20.34
C ASP A 77 -10.31 9.22 19.41
N ALA A 78 -9.39 8.32 19.06
CA ALA A 78 -8.20 8.65 18.28
C ALA A 78 -8.53 8.94 16.80
N LEU A 79 -9.69 8.51 16.32
CA LEU A 79 -10.05 8.60 14.90
C LEU A 79 -10.65 9.95 14.49
N HIS A 80 -10.93 10.86 15.44
CA HIS A 80 -11.61 12.15 15.19
C HIS A 80 -10.94 13.02 14.09
N ARG A 81 -9.63 12.85 13.86
CA ARG A 81 -8.86 13.55 12.81
C ARG A 81 -8.34 12.65 11.69
N LEU A 82 -8.75 11.38 11.68
CA LEU A 82 -8.27 10.41 10.71
C LEU A 82 -8.71 10.82 9.30
N ARG A 83 -7.74 10.96 8.40
CA ARG A 83 -7.96 11.33 7.00
C ARG A 83 -7.75 10.18 6.04
N ALA A 84 -6.85 9.24 6.38
CA ALA A 84 -6.60 8.08 5.53
C ALA A 84 -6.29 6.81 6.32
N VAL A 85 -6.64 5.67 5.73
CA VAL A 85 -6.14 4.34 6.10
C VAL A 85 -5.35 3.82 4.91
N VAL A 86 -4.10 3.42 5.16
CA VAL A 86 -3.23 2.82 4.15
C VAL A 86 -3.01 1.37 4.53
N VAL A 87 -3.41 0.46 3.65
CA VAL A 87 -3.33 -0.99 3.87
C VAL A 87 -2.30 -1.58 2.92
N GLY A 88 -1.50 -2.50 3.42
CA GLY A 88 -0.54 -3.29 2.64
C GLY A 88 -0.62 -4.74 3.07
N PHE A 89 0.53 -5.42 3.14
CA PHE A 89 0.60 -6.84 3.47
C PHE A 89 -0.24 -7.21 4.71
N LEU A 90 -1.20 -8.11 4.54
CA LEU A 90 -2.01 -8.70 5.62
C LEU A 90 -1.53 -10.12 5.90
N GLY A 91 -1.51 -10.51 7.18
CA GLY A 91 -0.95 -11.79 7.59
C GLY A 91 -1.81 -13.00 7.23
N ASN A 92 -3.13 -12.83 7.08
CA ASN A 92 -4.08 -13.88 6.69
C ASN A 92 -5.46 -13.30 6.32
N ALA A 93 -6.31 -14.14 5.73
CA ALA A 93 -7.67 -13.77 5.34
C ALA A 93 -8.55 -13.30 6.51
N ALA A 94 -8.33 -13.83 7.73
CA ALA A 94 -9.11 -13.41 8.90
C ALA A 94 -8.82 -11.96 9.31
N GLN A 95 -7.58 -11.49 9.17
CA GLN A 95 -7.23 -10.07 9.35
C GLN A 95 -7.89 -9.20 8.29
N ALA A 96 -7.91 -9.61 7.02
CA ALA A 96 -8.60 -8.89 5.94
C ALA A 96 -10.11 -8.76 6.21
N GLN A 97 -10.75 -9.85 6.61
CA GLN A 97 -12.17 -9.85 6.97
C GLN A 97 -12.46 -8.98 8.21
N ALA A 98 -11.62 -9.06 9.24
CA ALA A 98 -11.76 -8.24 10.44
C ALA A 98 -11.59 -6.75 10.13
N LEU A 99 -10.62 -6.40 9.28
CA LEU A 99 -10.40 -5.04 8.81
C LEU A 99 -11.61 -4.52 8.01
N GLY A 100 -12.14 -5.33 7.09
CA GLY A 100 -13.35 -4.97 6.33
C GLY A 100 -14.54 -4.64 7.25
N ARG A 101 -14.81 -5.48 8.26
CA ARG A 101 -15.86 -5.22 9.26
C ARG A 101 -15.59 -3.96 10.08
N TRP A 102 -14.34 -3.71 10.46
CA TRP A 102 -13.97 -2.53 11.21
C TRP A 102 -14.18 -1.25 10.38
N LEU A 103 -13.77 -1.27 9.10
CA LEU A 103 -13.97 -0.17 8.15
C LEU A 103 -15.47 0.12 7.95
N ASP A 104 -16.29 -0.90 7.77
CA ASP A 104 -17.75 -0.74 7.65
C ASP A 104 -18.36 -0.07 8.87
N ARG A 105 -17.88 -0.42 10.08
CA ARG A 105 -18.37 0.15 11.33
C ARG A 105 -18.01 1.62 11.50
N ILE A 106 -16.81 2.05 11.10
CA ILE A 106 -16.36 3.45 11.28
C ILE A 106 -16.80 4.38 10.14
N ARG A 107 -17.10 3.85 8.96
CA ARG A 107 -17.39 4.66 7.77
C ARG A 107 -18.55 5.64 7.92
N PRO A 108 -19.68 5.35 8.61
CA PRO A 108 -20.74 6.32 8.83
C PRO A 108 -20.26 7.61 9.52
N ASP A 109 -19.29 7.51 10.42
CA ASP A 109 -18.72 8.64 11.16
C ASP A 109 -17.55 9.30 10.40
N HIS A 110 -17.02 8.63 9.37
CA HIS A 110 -15.88 9.10 8.57
C HIS A 110 -16.15 8.94 7.05
N PRO A 111 -17.16 9.62 6.48
CA PRO A 111 -17.56 9.44 5.08
C PRO A 111 -16.48 9.87 4.07
N ASP A 112 -15.61 10.80 4.45
CA ASP A 112 -14.52 11.30 3.60
C ASP A 112 -13.22 10.50 3.71
N LEU A 113 -13.19 9.47 4.58
CA LEU A 113 -12.00 8.67 4.86
C LEU A 113 -11.43 8.05 3.60
N MET A 114 -10.18 8.38 3.28
CA MET A 114 -9.49 7.81 2.13
C MET A 114 -8.86 6.46 2.51
N LEU A 115 -9.48 5.37 2.06
CA LEU A 115 -8.89 4.03 2.14
C LEU A 115 -8.08 3.73 0.87
N ILE A 116 -6.78 3.50 1.02
CA ILE A 116 -5.88 3.04 -0.04
C ILE A 116 -5.42 1.62 0.30
N VAL A 117 -5.61 0.68 -0.63
CA VAL A 117 -5.22 -0.72 -0.44
C VAL A 117 -4.17 -1.13 -1.47
N ASP A 118 -2.99 -1.45 -0.96
CA ASP A 118 -1.96 -2.18 -1.67
C ASP A 118 -2.21 -3.68 -1.50
N THR A 119 -2.58 -4.35 -2.59
CA THR A 119 -3.09 -5.72 -2.60
C THR A 119 -1.95 -6.72 -2.65
N VAL A 120 -1.04 -6.64 -1.68
CA VAL A 120 0.20 -7.41 -1.65
C VAL A 120 -0.12 -8.90 -1.70
N ILE A 121 0.10 -9.51 -2.87
CA ILE A 121 -0.20 -10.93 -3.16
C ILE A 121 1.03 -11.64 -3.72
N GLY A 122 1.73 -11.00 -4.65
CA GLY A 122 2.69 -11.68 -5.50
C GLY A 122 3.36 -10.76 -6.52
N ASP A 123 4.34 -11.28 -7.23
CA ASP A 123 4.94 -10.61 -8.38
C ASP A 123 5.27 -11.61 -9.50
N HIS A 124 5.61 -11.12 -10.69
CA HIS A 124 5.94 -11.98 -11.83
C HIS A 124 7.19 -12.83 -11.62
N ASP A 125 8.10 -12.44 -10.73
CA ASP A 125 9.37 -13.12 -10.51
C ASP A 125 9.23 -14.29 -9.52
N HIS A 126 8.34 -14.16 -8.53
CA HIS A 126 8.20 -15.10 -7.41
C HIS A 126 6.82 -15.79 -7.35
N GLY A 127 5.86 -15.36 -8.17
CA GLY A 127 4.48 -15.84 -8.12
C GLY A 127 3.74 -15.37 -6.86
N ILE A 128 2.70 -16.12 -6.48
CA ILE A 128 1.94 -15.85 -5.24
C ILE A 128 2.79 -16.28 -4.04
N TYR A 129 3.05 -15.36 -3.12
CA TYR A 129 3.75 -15.64 -1.86
C TYR A 129 2.88 -15.45 -0.61
N VAL A 130 1.57 -15.31 -0.80
CA VAL A 130 0.55 -15.28 0.26
C VAL A 130 -0.33 -16.54 0.21
N ASP A 131 -1.11 -16.75 1.27
CA ASP A 131 -2.17 -17.76 1.25
C ASP A 131 -3.21 -17.39 0.16
N PRO A 132 -3.61 -18.32 -0.74
CA PRO A 132 -4.58 -18.04 -1.79
C PRO A 132 -5.91 -17.46 -1.28
N SER A 133 -6.36 -17.84 -0.07
CA SER A 133 -7.57 -17.28 0.55
C SER A 133 -7.48 -15.77 0.81
N LEU A 134 -6.27 -15.21 0.84
CA LEU A 134 -6.08 -13.76 0.99
C LEU A 134 -6.47 -13.00 -0.28
N VAL A 135 -6.31 -13.60 -1.47
CA VAL A 135 -6.74 -12.99 -2.74
C VAL A 135 -8.25 -12.79 -2.73
N ASP A 136 -8.99 -13.82 -2.34
CA ASP A 136 -10.46 -13.77 -2.21
C ASP A 136 -10.86 -12.78 -1.11
N ALA A 137 -10.16 -12.78 0.02
CA ALA A 137 -10.45 -11.84 1.11
C ALA A 137 -10.23 -10.37 0.71
N TYR A 138 -9.19 -10.05 -0.08
CA TYR A 138 -9.03 -8.70 -0.63
C TYR A 138 -10.21 -8.32 -1.52
N ARG A 139 -10.58 -9.20 -2.46
CA ARG A 139 -11.69 -8.99 -3.40
C ARG A 139 -13.01 -8.76 -2.68
N ASP A 140 -13.33 -9.62 -1.72
CA ASP A 140 -14.66 -9.69 -1.10
C ASP A 140 -14.83 -8.67 0.03
N HIS A 141 -13.74 -8.26 0.69
CA HIS A 141 -13.82 -7.43 1.90
C HIS A 141 -13.20 -6.04 1.76
N LEU A 142 -12.24 -5.83 0.85
CA LEU A 142 -11.45 -4.60 0.82
C LEU A 142 -11.57 -3.83 -0.49
N VAL A 143 -11.61 -4.49 -1.65
CA VAL A 143 -11.64 -3.84 -2.98
C VAL A 143 -12.79 -2.83 -3.06
N GLY A 144 -14.04 -3.27 -2.90
CA GLY A 144 -15.20 -2.37 -3.04
C GLY A 144 -15.31 -1.29 -1.95
N GLN A 145 -14.55 -1.42 -0.85
CA GLN A 145 -14.49 -0.46 0.23
C GLN A 145 -13.43 0.64 -0.01
N ALA A 146 -12.36 0.31 -0.73
CA ALA A 146 -11.24 1.20 -0.97
C ALA A 146 -11.63 2.34 -1.90
N ARG A 147 -11.15 3.57 -1.61
CA ARG A 147 -11.18 4.68 -2.57
C ARG A 147 -10.17 4.45 -3.70
N GLY A 148 -9.04 3.83 -3.37
CA GLY A 148 -7.99 3.55 -4.34
C GLY A 148 -7.22 2.27 -4.11
N LEU A 149 -6.76 1.66 -5.20
CA LEU A 149 -5.99 0.42 -5.19
C LEU A 149 -4.64 0.63 -5.87
N THR A 150 -3.60 -0.06 -5.40
CA THR A 150 -2.24 0.04 -5.98
C THR A 150 -1.63 -1.31 -6.39
N PRO A 151 -2.37 -2.23 -7.06
CA PRO A 151 -1.83 -3.53 -7.44
C PRO A 151 -0.66 -3.37 -8.42
N ASN A 152 0.28 -4.30 -8.40
CA ASN A 152 1.17 -4.47 -9.54
C ASN A 152 0.45 -5.26 -10.69
N GLY A 153 1.07 -5.34 -11.87
CA GLY A 153 0.50 -6.08 -13.01
C GLY A 153 0.10 -7.53 -12.69
N PHE A 154 0.94 -8.27 -11.95
CA PHE A 154 0.67 -9.65 -11.55
C PHE A 154 -0.53 -9.73 -10.61
N GLU A 155 -0.58 -8.86 -9.60
CA GLU A 155 -1.66 -8.82 -8.62
C GLU A 155 -2.99 -8.44 -9.26
N LEU A 156 -2.96 -7.52 -10.23
CA LEU A 156 -4.13 -7.15 -11.02
C LEU A 156 -4.72 -8.36 -11.76
N ALA A 157 -3.88 -9.21 -12.37
CA ALA A 157 -4.35 -10.45 -13.00
C ALA A 157 -4.97 -11.41 -11.98
N GLN A 158 -4.37 -11.58 -10.79
CA GLN A 158 -4.96 -12.42 -9.73
C GLN A 158 -6.31 -11.89 -9.25
N LEU A 159 -6.40 -10.57 -9.04
CA LEU A 159 -7.62 -9.90 -8.57
C LEU A 159 -8.73 -9.86 -9.62
N THR A 160 -8.46 -10.02 -10.91
CA THR A 160 -9.50 -9.89 -11.95
C THR A 160 -9.76 -11.20 -12.69
N GLY A 161 -8.81 -12.15 -12.65
CA GLY A 161 -8.83 -13.32 -13.52
C GLY A 161 -8.67 -12.98 -15.01
N LEU A 162 -8.27 -11.75 -15.34
CA LEU A 162 -8.10 -11.28 -16.71
C LEU A 162 -6.62 -11.24 -17.11
N PRO A 163 -6.32 -11.36 -18.42
CA PRO A 163 -4.99 -11.11 -18.94
C PRO A 163 -4.61 -9.62 -18.76
N VAL A 164 -3.30 -9.38 -18.62
CA VAL A 164 -2.69 -8.05 -18.36
C VAL A 164 -1.40 -7.85 -19.16
N ASP A 165 -1.23 -8.61 -20.25
CA ASP A 165 0.01 -8.70 -21.03
C ASP A 165 0.30 -7.40 -21.80
N GLY A 166 -0.75 -6.70 -22.22
CA GLY A 166 -0.69 -5.39 -22.88
C GLY A 166 -1.25 -4.25 -22.02
N ILE A 167 -0.97 -3.01 -22.46
CA ILE A 167 -1.49 -1.80 -21.80
C ILE A 167 -3.02 -1.79 -21.81
N ASP A 168 -3.65 -2.09 -22.95
CA ASP A 168 -5.12 -2.09 -23.05
C ASP A 168 -5.77 -3.19 -22.20
N ASP A 169 -5.10 -4.34 -22.06
CA ASP A 169 -5.54 -5.44 -21.21
C ASP A 169 -5.49 -5.06 -19.74
N ALA A 170 -4.37 -4.46 -19.30
CA ALA A 170 -4.23 -3.95 -17.95
C ALA A 170 -5.25 -2.84 -17.62
N ILE A 171 -5.55 -1.94 -18.58
CA ILE A 171 -6.60 -0.92 -18.41
C ILE A 171 -7.97 -1.57 -18.21
N ARG A 172 -8.31 -2.56 -19.06
CA ARG A 172 -9.58 -3.28 -18.99
C ARG A 172 -9.72 -4.05 -17.68
N ALA A 173 -8.66 -4.70 -17.22
CA ALA A 173 -8.62 -5.38 -15.93
C ALA A 173 -8.80 -4.38 -14.77
N ALA A 174 -8.04 -3.29 -14.74
CA ALA A 174 -8.14 -2.26 -13.70
C ALA A 174 -9.56 -1.64 -13.63
N ARG A 175 -10.21 -1.43 -14.77
CA ARG A 175 -11.60 -0.93 -14.81
C ARG A 175 -12.60 -1.87 -14.15
N GLN A 176 -12.37 -3.18 -14.12
CA GLN A 176 -13.26 -4.11 -13.39
C GLN A 176 -13.21 -3.92 -11.88
N LEU A 177 -12.12 -3.37 -11.34
CA LEU A 177 -11.99 -3.09 -9.91
C LEU A 177 -12.62 -1.75 -9.51
N LEU A 178 -13.04 -0.91 -10.46
CA LEU A 178 -13.73 0.36 -10.21
C LEU A 178 -15.20 0.14 -9.79
N THR A 179 -15.40 -0.54 -8.67
CA THR A 179 -16.69 -0.91 -8.09
C THR A 179 -16.86 -0.27 -6.71
N GLY A 180 -18.10 -0.16 -6.21
CA GLY A 180 -18.36 0.45 -4.91
C GLY A 180 -17.71 1.83 -4.77
N ASN A 181 -16.89 1.99 -3.73
CA ASN A 181 -16.17 3.23 -3.43
C ASN A 181 -14.87 3.41 -4.23
N THR A 182 -14.45 2.44 -5.03
CA THR A 182 -13.18 2.52 -5.76
C THR A 182 -13.29 3.54 -6.88
N GLU A 183 -12.55 4.63 -6.75
CA GLU A 183 -12.51 5.76 -7.68
C GLU A 183 -11.35 5.63 -8.68
N TRP A 184 -10.25 5.01 -8.25
CA TRP A 184 -9.04 4.85 -9.05
C TRP A 184 -8.27 3.56 -8.74
N VAL A 185 -7.53 3.09 -9.74
CA VAL A 185 -6.58 1.98 -9.63
C VAL A 185 -5.26 2.43 -10.23
N VAL A 186 -4.19 2.41 -9.45
CA VAL A 186 -2.83 2.71 -9.90
C VAL A 186 -2.09 1.41 -10.08
N VAL A 187 -2.03 0.92 -11.31
CA VAL A 187 -1.32 -0.32 -11.64
C VAL A 187 0.18 -0.04 -11.69
N THR A 188 0.91 -0.48 -10.68
CA THR A 188 2.38 -0.39 -10.66
C THR A 188 2.98 -1.49 -11.55
N SER A 189 4.17 -1.26 -12.09
CA SER A 189 4.85 -2.24 -12.96
C SER A 189 3.91 -2.82 -14.04
N ALA A 190 3.15 -1.97 -14.72
CA ALA A 190 2.10 -2.39 -15.65
C ALA A 190 2.66 -2.88 -17.00
N ALA A 191 2.10 -3.99 -17.50
CA ALA A 191 2.42 -4.60 -18.79
C ALA A 191 3.94 -4.69 -19.09
N PRO A 192 4.71 -5.49 -18.32
CA PRO A 192 6.17 -5.59 -18.46
C PRO A 192 6.68 -5.92 -19.86
N ALA A 193 5.89 -6.66 -20.65
CA ALA A 193 6.22 -6.97 -22.05
C ALA A 193 6.32 -5.72 -22.96
N THR A 194 5.81 -4.57 -22.51
CA THR A 194 5.80 -3.32 -23.28
C THR A 194 6.91 -2.34 -22.87
N TRP A 195 7.78 -2.74 -21.95
CA TRP A 195 8.85 -1.89 -21.41
C TRP A 195 10.05 -1.82 -22.36
N THR A 196 10.81 -0.74 -22.24
CA THR A 196 12.18 -0.70 -22.73
C THR A 196 13.11 -1.28 -21.65
N PRO A 197 14.40 -1.54 -21.93
CA PRO A 197 15.33 -1.97 -20.89
C PRO A 197 15.43 -1.00 -19.71
N ASP A 198 15.33 0.30 -19.99
CA ASP A 198 15.61 1.38 -19.04
C ASP A 198 14.37 2.05 -18.45
N ASP A 199 13.16 1.72 -18.92
CA ASP A 199 11.91 2.32 -18.44
C ASP A 199 10.89 1.28 -18.02
N MET A 200 10.10 1.63 -17.00
CA MET A 200 8.89 0.90 -16.63
C MET A 200 7.67 1.83 -16.60
N LYS A 201 6.48 1.23 -16.55
CA LYS A 201 5.21 1.95 -16.69
C LYS A 201 4.33 1.78 -15.47
N ILE A 202 3.62 2.85 -15.13
CA ILE A 202 2.52 2.88 -14.16
C ILE A 202 1.28 3.36 -14.91
N LEU A 203 0.14 2.71 -14.68
CA LEU A 203 -1.15 3.12 -15.23
C LEU A 203 -2.03 3.68 -14.12
N VAL A 204 -2.46 4.92 -14.25
CA VAL A 204 -3.50 5.52 -13.40
C VAL A 204 -4.82 5.38 -14.14
N VAL A 205 -5.71 4.53 -13.62
CA VAL A 205 -6.99 4.23 -14.25
C VAL A 205 -8.12 4.75 -13.36
N THR A 206 -8.98 5.61 -13.91
CA THR A 206 -10.18 6.12 -13.26
C THR A 206 -11.40 5.86 -14.13
N ARG A 207 -12.60 6.19 -13.63
CA ARG A 207 -13.82 6.17 -14.45
C ARG A 207 -13.78 7.20 -15.59
N ALA A 208 -13.08 8.32 -15.40
CA ALA A 208 -13.02 9.41 -16.37
C ALA A 208 -11.98 9.18 -17.48
N GLY A 209 -10.93 8.40 -17.20
CA GLY A 209 -9.86 8.17 -18.17
C GLY A 209 -8.67 7.41 -17.60
N THR A 210 -7.64 7.30 -18.43
CA THR A 210 -6.40 6.62 -18.08
C THR A 210 -5.21 7.54 -18.37
N THR A 211 -4.23 7.54 -17.47
CA THR A 211 -2.93 8.19 -17.67
C THR A 211 -1.80 7.15 -17.54
N THR A 212 -0.89 7.14 -18.51
CA THR A 212 0.34 6.33 -18.44
C THR A 212 1.49 7.19 -17.95
N ILE A 213 2.17 6.72 -16.91
CA ILE A 213 3.40 7.31 -16.38
C ILE A 213 4.54 6.37 -16.78
N VAL A 214 5.56 6.92 -17.44
CA VAL A 214 6.82 6.23 -17.74
C VAL A 214 7.87 6.79 -16.79
N HIS A 215 8.65 5.91 -16.15
CA HIS A 215 9.76 6.33 -15.30
C HIS A 215 10.95 5.38 -15.44
N PRO A 216 12.17 5.85 -15.11
CA PRO A 216 13.37 5.04 -15.17
C PRO A 216 13.26 3.76 -14.33
N ARG A 217 13.71 2.66 -14.90
CA ARG A 217 13.93 1.37 -14.25
C ARG A 217 15.41 1.26 -13.89
N LEU A 218 15.68 1.02 -12.61
CA LEU A 218 17.02 0.69 -12.14
C LEU A 218 17.13 -0.82 -11.98
N ALA A 219 18.30 -1.38 -12.33
CA ALA A 219 18.60 -2.81 -12.15
C ALA A 219 18.91 -3.15 -10.68
N LEU A 220 17.94 -2.87 -9.81
CA LEU A 220 17.98 -3.05 -8.36
C LEU A 220 16.65 -3.68 -7.95
N THR A 221 16.69 -4.62 -7.01
CA THR A 221 15.48 -5.33 -6.54
C THR A 221 15.32 -5.30 -5.02
N PRO A 222 15.54 -4.15 -4.33
CA PRO A 222 15.24 -4.08 -2.91
C PRO A 222 13.74 -4.26 -2.70
N LYS A 223 13.38 -4.92 -1.61
CA LYS A 223 11.98 -5.08 -1.22
C LYS A 223 11.45 -3.78 -0.59
N GLY A 224 10.13 -3.58 -0.61
CA GLY A 224 9.47 -2.42 0.02
C GLY A 224 9.23 -1.21 -0.88
N THR A 225 9.54 -1.31 -2.18
CA THR A 225 9.24 -0.22 -3.14
C THR A 225 7.75 0.04 -3.31
N GLY A 226 6.92 -1.02 -3.30
CA GLY A 226 5.45 -0.92 -3.29
C GLY A 226 4.93 -0.21 -2.03
N ASP A 227 5.38 -0.64 -0.85
CA ASP A 227 5.02 -0.01 0.43
C ASP A 227 5.37 1.49 0.45
N LEU A 228 6.58 1.84 -0.04
CA LEU A 228 7.01 3.23 -0.16
C LEU A 228 6.17 3.99 -1.19
N PHE A 229 5.86 3.39 -2.33
CA PHE A 229 5.01 3.99 -3.36
C PHE A 229 3.64 4.34 -2.79
N THR A 230 2.98 3.38 -2.16
CA THR A 230 1.64 3.52 -1.57
C THR A 230 1.63 4.59 -0.47
N ALA A 231 2.63 4.58 0.42
CA ALA A 231 2.78 5.61 1.45
C ALA A 231 3.05 7.01 0.87
N SER A 232 3.86 7.10 -0.19
CA SER A 232 4.16 8.37 -0.87
C SER A 232 2.95 8.90 -1.62
N LEU A 233 2.19 8.02 -2.28
CA LEU A 233 0.93 8.34 -2.96
C LEU A 233 -0.07 8.94 -1.96
N ALA A 234 -0.29 8.26 -0.84
CA ALA A 234 -1.17 8.75 0.23
C ALA A 234 -0.75 10.13 0.75
N ALA A 235 0.56 10.34 0.99
CA ALA A 235 1.08 11.62 1.43
C ALA A 235 0.81 12.75 0.43
N HIS A 236 1.03 12.53 -0.86
CA HIS A 236 0.78 13.54 -1.90
C HIS A 236 -0.71 13.84 -2.09
N LEU A 237 -1.57 12.82 -2.01
CA LEU A 237 -3.02 13.01 -2.05
C LEU A 237 -3.51 13.84 -0.86
N LEU A 238 -3.02 13.55 0.35
CA LEU A 238 -3.34 14.32 1.56
C LEU A 238 -2.79 15.75 1.55
N ALA A 239 -1.79 16.02 0.70
CA ALA A 239 -1.27 17.35 0.40
C ALA A 239 -2.03 18.08 -0.73
N GLY A 240 -3.09 17.46 -1.27
CA GLY A 240 -3.98 18.08 -2.28
C GLY A 240 -3.59 17.85 -3.73
N ALA A 241 -2.67 16.92 -4.03
CA ALA A 241 -2.34 16.57 -5.41
C ALA A 241 -3.49 15.78 -6.08
N THR A 242 -3.64 15.92 -7.42
CA THR A 242 -4.47 14.99 -8.20
C THR A 242 -3.86 13.59 -8.20
N ILE A 243 -4.65 12.56 -8.50
CA ILE A 243 -4.16 11.17 -8.51
C ILE A 243 -2.99 10.97 -9.49
N GLU A 244 -3.01 11.58 -10.66
CA GLU A 244 -1.94 11.50 -11.66
C GLU A 244 -0.66 12.18 -11.16
N THR A 245 -0.81 13.35 -10.51
CA THR A 245 0.32 14.09 -9.93
C THR A 245 0.90 13.33 -8.75
N ALA A 246 0.05 12.79 -7.88
CA ALA A 246 0.45 12.01 -6.72
C ALA A 246 1.18 10.73 -7.13
N ALA A 247 0.67 10.00 -8.13
CA ALA A 247 1.31 8.79 -8.64
C ALA A 247 2.68 9.08 -9.29
N ARG A 248 2.80 10.18 -10.05
CA ARG A 248 4.09 10.59 -10.63
C ARG A 248 5.11 10.93 -9.55
N ARG A 249 4.72 11.75 -8.56
CA ARG A 249 5.61 12.11 -7.46
C ARG A 249 5.97 10.91 -6.59
N ALA A 250 5.04 9.99 -6.35
CA ALA A 250 5.32 8.75 -5.64
C ALA A 250 6.34 7.86 -6.39
N ALA A 251 6.26 7.79 -7.72
CA ALA A 251 7.28 7.13 -8.53
C ALA A 251 8.65 7.82 -8.43
N ASP A 252 8.69 9.16 -8.46
CA ASP A 252 9.92 9.94 -8.27
C ASP A 252 10.54 9.71 -6.87
N ASP A 253 9.71 9.60 -5.84
CA ASP A 253 10.13 9.30 -4.47
C ASP A 253 10.78 7.92 -4.35
N VAL A 254 10.17 6.90 -4.96
CA VAL A 254 10.73 5.54 -5.03
C VAL A 254 12.05 5.56 -5.81
N LEU A 255 12.10 6.24 -6.96
CA LEU A 255 13.32 6.35 -7.75
C LEU A 255 14.46 7.03 -6.97
N SER A 256 14.14 8.05 -6.17
CA SER A 256 15.09 8.72 -5.28
C SER A 256 15.64 7.76 -4.22
N ALA A 257 14.76 6.98 -3.57
CA ALA A 257 15.16 5.95 -2.61
C ALA A 257 16.01 4.85 -3.23
N LEU A 258 15.67 4.39 -4.43
CA LEU A 258 16.46 3.40 -5.16
C LEU A 258 17.86 3.92 -5.52
N ARG A 259 17.97 5.18 -5.95
CA ARG A 259 19.27 5.81 -6.23
C ARG A 259 20.13 5.92 -4.97
N GLU A 260 19.54 6.27 -3.84
CA GLU A 260 20.26 6.31 -2.56
C GLU A 260 20.73 4.91 -2.14
N THR A 261 19.84 3.93 -2.24
CA THR A 261 20.13 2.51 -1.96
C THR A 261 21.31 2.02 -2.82
N GLN A 262 21.32 2.36 -4.11
CA GLN A 262 22.42 2.03 -5.02
C GLN A 262 23.74 2.71 -4.64
N ARG A 263 23.71 4.00 -4.34
CA ARG A 263 24.90 4.78 -3.97
C ARG A 263 25.53 4.26 -2.69
N ALA A 264 24.71 3.87 -1.72
CA ALA A 264 25.16 3.28 -0.47
C ALA A 264 25.54 1.79 -0.59
N ASN A 265 25.31 1.18 -1.75
CA ASN A 265 25.45 -0.27 -1.97
C ASN A 265 24.73 -1.10 -0.89
N CYS A 266 23.49 -0.72 -0.56
CA CYS A 266 22.69 -1.38 0.46
C CYS A 266 21.71 -2.37 -0.19
N ALA A 267 21.47 -3.51 0.46
CA ALA A 267 20.47 -4.48 0.03
C ALA A 267 19.03 -4.05 0.42
N GLU A 268 18.91 -3.21 1.43
CA GLU A 268 17.64 -2.72 1.97
C GLU A 268 17.34 -1.30 1.46
N LEU A 269 16.07 -1.02 1.20
CA LEU A 269 15.64 0.26 0.62
C LEU A 269 15.96 1.43 1.56
N LEU A 270 16.82 2.35 1.13
CA LEU A 270 17.16 3.54 1.89
C LEU A 270 16.31 4.72 1.45
N LEU A 271 15.70 5.40 2.41
CA LEU A 271 15.07 6.69 2.14
C LEU A 271 16.16 7.76 2.07
N PRO A 272 16.11 8.68 1.08
CA PRO A 272 17.08 9.77 0.99
C PRO A 272 17.08 10.61 2.27
N PRO A 273 18.20 11.25 2.64
CA PRO A 273 18.24 12.15 3.78
C PRO A 273 17.22 13.29 3.62
N HIS A 274 16.68 13.77 4.75
CA HIS A 274 15.83 14.96 4.72
C HIS A 274 16.69 16.18 4.36
N PRO A 275 16.28 17.01 3.39
CA PRO A 275 16.87 18.34 3.24
C PRO A 275 16.63 19.20 4.48
#